data_AF-A0A820YEZ4-F1
#
_entry.id   AF-A0A820YEZ4-F1
#
_cell.length_a   1.000
_cell.length_b   1.000
_cell.length_c   1.000
_cell.angle_alpha   90.00
_cell.angle_beta   90.00
_cell.angle_gamma   90.00
#
_symmetry.space_group_name_H-M   'P 1'
#
loop_
_entity.id
_entity.type
_entity.pdbx_description
1 polymer ?
#
loop_
_entity_poly.entity_id
_entity_poly.type
_entity_poly.pdbx_seq_one_letter_code
_entity_poly.pdbx_strand_id
1 'polypeptide(L)'
;MLFSEMVENTALKQRNLDLQKELRWGSFYGADIPLGLFTRHIKYGVRFYILNPSGFQKNQRPIWEDTSTNQSIWHVSDSNHFEFADITGTGVLNIIRRNDEGLSIYGFKMINEVFTLEQLINTNLCNKDSGWRPTLDKLWFVRLAKSRIFNLILLQSDVLRVYEYNEKEKCFACLHHDTSMAERFGWRKEHPDSLLFGDINENGRMQMIYTGPRGLTICSFNVETRKWEINLNPDELNIES
;
A
#
# COMPACT_ATOMS: atom_id res chain seq x y z
N MET A 1 -40.67 10.85 9.02
CA MET A 1 -39.33 11.48 9.10
C MET A 1 -38.37 10.72 10.04
N LEU A 2 -38.83 10.17 11.17
CA LEU A 2 -37.96 9.42 12.12
C LEU A 2 -37.50 8.02 11.66
N PHE A 3 -38.26 7.34 10.78
CA PHE A 3 -37.91 5.98 10.33
C PHE A 3 -36.77 5.94 9.30
N SER A 4 -36.61 6.97 8.45
CA SER A 4 -35.50 7.02 7.47
C SER A 4 -34.15 7.30 8.13
N GLU A 5 -34.13 8.19 9.13
CA GLU A 5 -32.91 8.51 9.91
C GLU A 5 -32.42 7.32 10.77
N MET A 6 -33.34 6.48 11.27
CA MET A 6 -32.96 5.26 12.00
C MET A 6 -32.40 4.18 11.09
N VAL A 7 -32.95 3.99 9.89
CA VAL A 7 -32.44 3.00 8.92
C VAL A 7 -31.09 3.44 8.35
N GLU A 8 -30.90 4.74 8.05
CA GLU A 8 -29.59 5.27 7.66
C GLU A 8 -28.54 5.14 8.76
N ASN A 9 -28.87 5.45 10.02
CA ASN A 9 -27.94 5.30 11.14
C ASN A 9 -27.57 3.83 11.41
N THR A 10 -28.50 2.91 11.21
CA THR A 10 -28.25 1.47 11.39
C THR A 10 -27.43 0.91 10.23
N ALA A 11 -27.69 1.33 9.00
CA ALA A 11 -26.89 0.96 7.82
C ALA A 11 -25.48 1.59 7.84
N LEU A 12 -25.32 2.81 8.35
CA LEU A 12 -24.02 3.45 8.61
C LEU A 12 -23.25 2.73 9.73
N LYS A 13 -23.92 2.34 10.82
CA LYS A 13 -23.28 1.52 11.87
C LYS A 13 -22.88 0.13 11.37
N GLN A 14 -23.72 -0.55 10.59
CA GLN A 14 -23.42 -1.87 10.04
C GLN A 14 -22.30 -1.79 8.98
N ARG A 15 -22.30 -0.78 8.10
CA ARG A 15 -21.18 -0.51 7.17
C ARG A 15 -19.88 -0.16 7.92
N ASN A 16 -19.95 0.65 8.97
CA ASN A 16 -18.78 0.97 9.80
C ASN A 16 -18.25 -0.26 10.56
N LEU A 17 -19.11 -1.24 10.88
CA LEU A 17 -18.73 -2.51 11.51
C LEU A 17 -18.10 -3.51 10.53
N ASP A 18 -18.51 -3.50 9.26
CA ASP A 18 -17.91 -4.32 8.20
C ASP A 18 -16.61 -3.72 7.64
N LEU A 19 -16.31 -2.45 7.92
CA LEU A 19 -15.20 -1.70 7.32
C LEU A 19 -13.82 -1.88 7.97
N GLN A 20 -13.65 -2.62 9.08
CA GLN A 20 -12.34 -2.69 9.75
C GLN A 20 -11.98 -4.06 10.32
N LYS A 21 -12.16 -5.09 9.50
CA LYS A 21 -11.51 -6.39 9.73
C LYS A 21 -10.52 -6.61 8.60
N GLU A 22 -9.24 -6.52 8.94
CA GLU A 22 -8.17 -6.84 8.00
C GLU A 22 -7.39 -8.04 8.52
N LEU A 23 -7.14 -8.99 7.64
CA LEU A 23 -6.27 -10.14 7.87
C LEU A 23 -5.28 -10.20 6.73
N ARG A 24 -3.99 -10.23 7.07
CA ARG A 24 -2.90 -10.39 6.11
C ARG A 24 -1.90 -11.39 6.65
N TRP A 25 -1.23 -12.09 5.74
CA TRP A 25 -0.13 -12.99 6.08
C TRP A 25 1.07 -12.69 5.20
N GLY A 26 2.26 -13.03 5.68
CA GLY A 26 3.48 -12.96 4.89
C GLY A 26 4.75 -13.00 5.75
N SER A 27 5.89 -12.84 5.10
CA SER A 27 7.20 -12.95 5.73
C SER A 27 7.58 -11.66 6.47
N PHE A 28 6.93 -11.37 7.59
CA PHE A 28 7.21 -10.17 8.41
C PHE A 28 8.51 -10.28 9.22
N TYR A 29 8.87 -11.51 9.59
CA TYR A 29 9.91 -11.77 10.58
C TYR A 29 11.24 -12.25 9.96
N GLY A 30 11.33 -12.32 8.63
CA GLY A 30 12.49 -12.87 7.90
C GLY A 30 12.08 -13.88 6.84
N ALA A 31 12.92 -14.10 5.82
CA ALA A 31 12.63 -15.04 4.72
C ALA A 31 12.64 -16.52 5.18
N ASP A 32 13.52 -16.86 6.14
CA ASP A 32 13.66 -18.22 6.68
C ASP A 32 12.85 -18.45 7.96
N ILE A 33 12.05 -17.46 8.36
CA ILE A 33 11.35 -17.41 9.64
C ILE A 33 9.85 -17.65 9.41
N PRO A 34 9.14 -18.28 10.36
CA PRO A 34 7.70 -18.52 10.29
C PRO A 34 6.87 -17.36 9.75
N LEU A 35 5.88 -17.70 8.93
CA LEU A 35 4.89 -16.78 8.38
C LEU A 35 4.29 -15.94 9.52
N GLY A 36 4.23 -14.62 9.34
CA GLY A 36 3.55 -13.75 10.27
C GLY A 36 2.12 -13.47 9.82
N LEU A 37 1.25 -13.15 10.78
CA LEU A 37 -0.12 -12.74 10.57
C LEU A 37 -0.32 -11.34 11.15
N PHE A 38 -0.89 -10.45 10.34
CA PHE A 38 -1.39 -9.16 10.77
C PHE A 38 -2.91 -9.23 10.87
N THR A 39 -3.46 -8.72 11.96
CA THR A 39 -4.89 -8.53 12.12
C THR A 39 -5.19 -7.10 12.55
N ARG A 40 -6.26 -6.51 12.01
CA ARG A 40 -6.85 -5.28 12.51
C ARG A 40 -8.30 -5.53 12.85
N HIS A 41 -8.71 -5.16 14.06
CA HIS A 41 -10.10 -5.27 14.50
C HIS A 41 -10.47 -4.08 15.40
N ILE A 42 -11.64 -3.48 15.17
CA ILE A 42 -12.12 -2.30 15.91
C ILE A 42 -12.08 -2.47 17.45
N LYS A 43 -12.42 -3.65 17.94
CA LYS A 43 -12.41 -3.97 19.39
C LYS A 43 -11.04 -4.32 19.94
N TYR A 44 -10.15 -4.88 19.12
CA TYR A 44 -8.92 -5.55 19.61
C TYR A 44 -7.63 -4.87 19.15
N GLY A 45 -7.74 -3.81 18.35
CA GLY A 45 -6.61 -3.09 17.80
C GLY A 45 -5.97 -3.82 16.61
N VAL A 46 -4.75 -3.41 16.28
CA VAL A 46 -3.86 -4.21 15.45
C VAL A 46 -3.14 -5.23 16.32
N ARG A 47 -3.02 -6.47 15.82
CA ARG A 47 -2.22 -7.52 16.46
C ARG A 47 -1.38 -8.25 15.43
N PHE A 48 -0.23 -8.70 15.87
CA PHE A 48 0.70 -9.50 15.11
C PHE A 48 0.81 -10.89 15.72
N TYR A 49 0.89 -11.91 14.88
CA TYR A 49 1.08 -13.29 15.32
C TYR A 49 2.19 -13.94 14.50
N ILE A 50 2.85 -14.92 15.11
CA ILE A 50 3.82 -15.77 14.44
C ILE A 50 3.17 -17.14 14.25
N LEU A 51 3.22 -17.67 13.02
CA LEU A 51 2.73 -19.00 12.65
C LEU A 51 3.90 -19.95 12.51
N ASN A 52 4.07 -20.89 13.43
CA ASN A 52 5.04 -21.97 13.33
C ASN A 52 4.43 -23.23 12.73
N PRO A 53 4.75 -23.59 11.47
CA PRO A 53 4.15 -24.74 10.82
C PRO A 53 4.47 -26.06 11.54
N SER A 54 5.63 -26.17 12.20
CA SER A 54 6.01 -27.38 12.94
C SER A 54 5.11 -27.65 14.15
N GLY A 55 4.43 -26.63 14.67
CA GLY A 55 3.48 -26.77 15.77
C GLY A 55 2.26 -27.63 15.41
N PHE A 56 1.81 -27.58 14.14
CA PHE A 56 0.69 -28.40 13.66
C PHE A 56 0.98 -29.90 13.71
N GLN A 57 2.24 -30.29 13.55
CA GLN A 57 2.65 -31.71 13.55
C GLN A 57 2.90 -32.24 14.96
N LYS A 58 3.22 -31.37 15.93
CA LYS A 58 3.66 -31.74 17.28
C LYS A 58 2.57 -31.61 18.35
N ASN A 59 1.31 -31.40 17.98
CA ASN A 59 0.22 -31.02 18.91
C ASN A 59 0.59 -29.82 19.80
N GLN A 60 1.41 -28.90 19.27
CA GLN A 60 1.78 -27.66 19.96
C GLN A 60 0.95 -26.51 19.41
N ARG A 61 0.86 -25.41 20.16
CA ARG A 61 0.15 -24.20 19.72
C ARG A 61 0.88 -23.60 18.49
N PRO A 62 0.29 -23.64 17.28
CA PRO A 62 0.98 -23.26 16.06
C PRO A 62 0.97 -21.75 15.81
N ILE A 63 0.15 -21.00 16.55
CA ILE A 63 -0.02 -19.56 16.43
C ILE A 63 0.10 -18.92 17.82
N TRP A 64 1.01 -17.97 17.97
CA TRP A 64 1.10 -17.14 19.17
C TRP A 64 1.15 -15.65 18.81
N GLU A 65 0.59 -14.84 19.68
CA GLU A 65 0.59 -13.38 19.55
C GLU A 65 1.99 -12.85 19.88
N ASP A 66 2.45 -11.90 19.08
CA ASP A 66 3.71 -11.21 19.31
C ASP A 66 3.48 -9.99 20.21
N THR A 67 3.73 -10.19 21.50
CA THR A 67 3.47 -9.18 22.54
C THR A 67 4.60 -8.16 22.71
N SER A 68 5.70 -8.30 21.96
CA SER A 68 6.83 -7.35 22.00
C SER A 68 6.50 -6.02 21.32
N THR A 69 5.38 -5.97 20.58
CA THR A 69 4.96 -4.80 19.82
C THR A 69 4.39 -3.73 20.74
N ASN A 70 4.89 -2.49 20.63
CA ASN A 70 4.34 -1.37 21.37
C ASN A 70 2.90 -1.09 20.89
N GLN A 71 1.90 -1.46 21.69
CA GLN A 71 0.49 -1.37 21.30
C GLN A 71 0.01 0.08 21.06
N SER A 72 0.70 1.09 21.61
CA SER A 72 0.28 2.49 21.51
C SER A 72 0.39 3.08 20.09
N ILE A 73 1.35 2.63 19.27
CA ILE A 73 1.48 3.09 17.87
C ILE A 73 0.40 2.53 16.94
N TRP A 74 -0.38 1.55 17.44
CA TRP A 74 -1.39 0.81 16.70
C TRP A 74 -2.83 1.17 17.09
N HIS A 75 -3.02 2.28 17.81
CA HIS A 75 -4.37 2.78 18.06
C HIS A 75 -5.12 2.96 16.73
N VAL A 76 -6.24 2.25 16.62
CA VAL A 76 -7.06 2.21 15.43
C VAL A 76 -7.88 3.49 15.38
N SER A 77 -7.38 4.50 14.65
CA SER A 77 -8.25 5.53 14.11
C SER A 77 -8.78 5.06 12.75
N ASP A 78 -10.00 5.50 12.41
CA ASP A 78 -10.59 5.25 11.08
C ASP A 78 -9.75 5.86 9.95
N SER A 79 -8.88 6.83 10.27
CA SER A 79 -7.96 7.45 9.32
C SER A 79 -6.80 6.54 8.89
N ASN A 80 -6.47 5.49 9.65
CA ASN A 80 -5.37 4.60 9.31
C ASN A 80 -5.71 3.68 8.13
N HIS A 81 -4.86 3.68 7.11
CA HIS A 81 -4.81 2.71 6.02
C HIS A 81 -3.51 1.90 6.13
N PHE A 82 -3.59 0.59 5.93
CA PHE A 82 -2.44 -0.30 6.02
C PHE A 82 -2.16 -0.95 4.66
N GLU A 83 -0.88 -0.99 4.31
CA GLU A 83 -0.36 -1.71 3.15
C GLU A 83 0.88 -2.50 3.55
N PHE A 84 1.27 -3.44 2.70
CA PHE A 84 2.38 -4.35 2.97
C PHE A 84 3.20 -4.51 1.71
N ALA A 85 4.50 -4.23 1.81
CA ALA A 85 5.43 -4.38 0.71
C ALA A 85 6.83 -4.67 1.26
N ASP A 86 7.62 -5.43 0.52
CA ASP A 86 9.07 -5.53 0.75
C ASP A 86 9.73 -4.33 0.10
N ILE A 87 10.00 -3.26 0.87
CA ILE A 87 10.58 -2.04 0.31
C ILE A 87 12.10 -2.15 0.12
N THR A 88 12.72 -3.17 0.71
CA THR A 88 14.17 -3.37 0.76
C THR A 88 14.67 -4.42 -0.22
N GLY A 89 13.76 -5.17 -0.85
CA GLY A 89 14.10 -6.28 -1.74
C GLY A 89 14.73 -7.47 -1.01
N THR A 90 14.44 -7.65 0.28
CA THR A 90 14.99 -8.74 1.12
C THR A 90 14.06 -9.96 1.20
N GLY A 91 12.88 -9.89 0.62
CA GLY A 91 11.80 -10.88 0.79
C GLY A 91 11.01 -10.69 2.09
N VAL A 92 11.35 -9.68 2.89
CA VAL A 92 10.68 -9.38 4.17
C VAL A 92 9.66 -8.27 3.98
N LEU A 93 8.42 -8.51 4.38
CA LEU A 93 7.37 -7.51 4.28
C LEU A 93 7.52 -6.46 5.38
N ASN A 94 7.43 -5.19 4.96
CA ASN A 94 7.26 -4.06 5.84
C ASN A 94 5.77 -3.74 6.02
N ILE A 95 5.43 -3.17 7.17
CA ILE A 95 4.10 -2.66 7.46
C ILE A 95 4.09 -1.17 7.13
N ILE A 96 3.27 -0.78 6.17
CA ILE A 96 3.09 0.62 5.79
C ILE A 96 1.78 1.10 6.40
N ARG A 97 1.86 2.14 7.22
CA ARG A 97 0.73 2.85 7.79
C ARG A 97 0.64 4.22 7.14
N ARG A 98 -0.53 4.55 6.61
CA ARG A 98 -0.84 5.85 6.03
C ARG A 98 -2.02 6.48 6.75
N ASN A 99 -1.88 7.72 7.20
CA ASN A 99 -2.93 8.50 7.84
C ASN A 99 -2.91 9.95 7.34
N ASP A 100 -3.73 10.80 7.93
CA ASP A 100 -3.82 12.24 7.68
C ASP A 100 -2.53 13.02 8.00
N GLU A 101 -1.67 12.46 8.84
CA GLU A 101 -0.37 13.05 9.18
C GLU A 101 0.73 12.68 8.17
N GLY A 102 0.59 11.55 7.47
CA GLY A 102 1.58 11.10 6.49
C GLY A 102 1.70 9.58 6.36
N LEU A 103 2.94 9.13 6.13
CA LEU A 103 3.32 7.75 5.90
C LEU A 103 4.36 7.32 6.94
N SER A 104 4.10 6.18 7.58
CA SER A 104 5.04 5.49 8.46
C SER A 104 5.27 4.07 7.95
N ILE A 105 6.52 3.62 7.97
CA ILE A 105 6.89 2.26 7.59
C ILE A 105 7.59 1.60 8.76
N TYR A 106 7.16 0.38 9.08
CA TYR A 106 7.69 -0.44 10.16
C TYR A 106 8.23 -1.77 9.63
N GLY A 107 9.23 -2.32 10.31
CA GLY A 107 9.77 -3.65 10.03
C GLY A 107 10.15 -4.35 11.33
N PHE A 108 10.03 -5.67 11.35
CA PHE A 108 10.52 -6.46 12.48
C PHE A 108 12.02 -6.69 12.37
N LYS A 109 12.68 -6.67 13.51
CA LYS A 109 14.09 -6.96 13.66
C LYS A 109 14.29 -7.88 14.86
N MET A 110 15.12 -8.90 14.71
CA MET A 110 15.48 -9.77 15.81
C MET A 110 16.53 -9.09 16.69
N ILE A 111 16.21 -8.88 17.96
CA ILE A 111 17.10 -8.30 18.97
C ILE A 111 17.06 -9.23 20.18
N ASN A 112 18.19 -9.83 20.53
CA ASN A 112 18.31 -10.78 21.65
C ASN A 112 17.21 -11.87 21.63
N GLU A 113 17.04 -12.53 20.47
CA GLU A 113 16.05 -13.60 20.24
C GLU A 113 14.56 -13.15 20.32
N VAL A 114 14.30 -11.85 20.42
CA VAL A 114 12.95 -11.27 20.40
C VAL A 114 12.76 -10.46 19.13
N PHE A 115 11.67 -10.70 18.41
CA PHE A 115 11.28 -9.83 17.31
C PHE A 115 10.79 -8.51 17.88
N THR A 116 11.42 -7.42 17.50
CA THR A 116 11.04 -6.06 17.89
C THR A 116 10.61 -5.30 16.64
N LEU A 117 9.49 -4.59 16.74
CA LEU A 117 8.98 -3.78 15.64
C LEU A 117 9.61 -2.38 15.69
N GLU A 118 10.38 -2.02 14.66
CA GLU A 118 11.04 -0.72 14.55
C GLU A 118 10.36 0.15 13.49
N GLN A 119 10.23 1.45 13.76
CA GLN A 119 9.84 2.42 12.75
C GLN A 119 11.05 2.74 11.88
N LEU A 120 10.98 2.38 10.61
CA LEU A 120 12.05 2.56 9.64
C LEU A 120 12.00 3.95 9.00
N ILE A 121 10.78 4.40 8.66
CA ILE A 121 10.52 5.67 7.98
C ILE A 121 9.31 6.34 8.65
N ASN A 122 9.40 7.65 8.83
CA ASN A 122 8.28 8.51 9.20
C ASN A 122 8.35 9.78 8.37
N THR A 123 7.31 10.09 7.60
CA THR A 123 7.27 11.27 6.75
C THR A 123 5.87 11.86 6.70
N ASN A 124 5.78 13.19 6.60
CA ASN A 124 4.53 13.90 6.36
C ASN A 124 4.10 13.88 4.88
N LEU A 125 4.90 13.23 4.02
CA LEU A 125 4.54 13.00 2.63
C LEU A 125 3.48 11.90 2.52
N CYS A 126 2.75 11.91 1.41
CA CYS A 126 1.74 10.91 1.11
C CYS A 126 0.69 10.77 2.22
N ASN A 127 0.29 11.88 2.84
CA ASN A 127 -0.84 11.87 3.77
C ASN A 127 -2.11 11.39 3.05
N LYS A 128 -2.93 10.65 3.75
CA LYS A 128 -4.24 10.21 3.27
C LYS A 128 -5.12 11.44 3.05
N ASP A 129 -5.79 11.50 1.91
CA ASP A 129 -6.74 12.58 1.67
C ASP A 129 -7.94 12.40 2.62
N SER A 130 -8.15 13.37 3.49
CA SER A 130 -9.23 13.39 4.49
C SER A 130 -10.49 14.12 4.00
N GLY A 131 -10.53 14.51 2.72
CA GLY A 131 -11.69 15.13 2.10
C GLY A 131 -12.98 14.29 2.20
N TRP A 132 -14.13 14.93 2.00
CA TRP A 132 -15.43 14.29 2.25
C TRP A 132 -15.73 13.11 1.30
N ARG A 133 -15.03 13.00 0.14
CA ARG A 133 -15.00 11.84 -0.78
C ARG A 133 -13.79 11.91 -1.71
N PRO A 134 -12.55 11.59 -1.29
CA PRO A 134 -11.46 11.46 -2.24
C PRO A 134 -11.82 10.34 -3.21
N THR A 135 -12.05 10.66 -4.49
CA THR A 135 -12.36 9.62 -5.48
C THR A 135 -11.08 8.94 -5.98
N LEU A 136 -9.96 9.66 -5.92
CA LEU A 136 -8.63 9.18 -6.23
C LEU A 136 -7.73 9.32 -4.99
N ASP A 137 -7.51 8.23 -4.27
CA ASP A 137 -6.45 8.16 -3.27
C ASP A 137 -5.88 6.72 -3.21
N LYS A 138 -4.76 6.51 -3.89
CA LYS A 138 -4.12 5.20 -4.03
C LYS A 138 -2.62 5.32 -3.95
N LEU A 139 -2.00 4.28 -3.38
CA LEU A 139 -0.56 4.19 -3.19
C LEU A 139 -0.07 2.84 -3.70
N TRP A 140 1.11 2.83 -4.30
CA TRP A 140 1.77 1.61 -4.76
C TRP A 140 3.27 1.69 -4.48
N PHE A 141 3.84 0.52 -4.18
CA PHE A 141 5.29 0.31 -4.14
C PHE A 141 5.70 -0.48 -5.38
N VAL A 142 6.52 0.14 -6.23
CA VAL A 142 6.83 -0.40 -7.56
C VAL A 142 8.31 -0.28 -7.87
N ARG A 143 8.84 -1.15 -8.73
CA ARG A 143 10.24 -1.10 -9.14
C ARG A 143 10.36 -0.44 -10.52
N LEU A 144 10.64 0.86 -10.57
CA LEU A 144 10.77 1.60 -11.85
C LEU A 144 12.19 1.51 -12.44
N ALA A 145 13.19 1.18 -11.62
CA ALA A 145 14.57 0.97 -12.02
C ALA A 145 14.99 -0.47 -11.79
N LYS A 146 16.09 -0.93 -12.42
CA LYS A 146 16.70 -2.24 -12.13
C LYS A 146 17.27 -2.36 -10.70
N SER A 147 17.18 -1.31 -9.89
CA SER A 147 17.64 -1.31 -8.51
C SER A 147 16.70 -2.13 -7.62
N ARG A 148 17.17 -2.49 -6.42
CA ARG A 148 16.34 -3.12 -5.39
C ARG A 148 15.38 -2.13 -4.71
N ILE A 149 15.61 -0.84 -4.92
CA ILE A 149 14.85 0.23 -4.27
C ILE A 149 13.49 0.33 -4.94
N PHE A 150 12.44 0.22 -4.12
CA PHE A 150 11.08 0.46 -4.56
C PHE A 150 10.79 1.97 -4.59
N ASN A 151 10.16 2.40 -5.67
CA ASN A 151 9.55 3.72 -5.81
C ASN A 151 8.15 3.69 -5.20
N LEU A 152 7.75 4.79 -4.61
CA LEU A 152 6.38 5.00 -4.13
C LEU A 152 5.65 5.82 -5.17
N ILE A 153 4.54 5.30 -5.67
CA ILE A 153 3.62 6.03 -6.55
C ILE A 153 2.39 6.40 -5.73
N LEU A 154 2.06 7.67 -5.72
CA LEU A 154 0.88 8.21 -5.06
C LEU A 154 -0.02 8.87 -6.10
N LEU A 155 -1.25 8.39 -6.21
CA LEU A 155 -2.29 9.04 -6.98
C LEU A 155 -3.27 9.72 -6.04
N GLN A 156 -3.40 11.04 -6.19
CA GLN A 156 -4.41 11.86 -5.54
C GLN A 156 -5.26 12.59 -6.58
N SER A 157 -6.36 13.19 -6.15
CA SER A 157 -7.36 13.85 -6.99
C SER A 157 -6.79 14.85 -8.01
N ASP A 158 -5.66 15.49 -7.70
CA ASP A 158 -5.02 16.53 -8.50
C ASP A 158 -3.78 16.09 -9.29
N VAL A 159 -3.13 14.99 -8.90
CA VAL A 159 -1.83 14.60 -9.47
C VAL A 159 -1.39 13.19 -9.10
N LEU A 160 -0.65 12.56 -10.00
CA LEU A 160 0.17 11.38 -9.74
C LEU A 160 1.59 11.81 -9.39
N ARG A 161 2.12 11.37 -8.25
CA ARG A 161 3.51 11.64 -7.82
C ARG A 161 4.31 10.36 -7.77
N VAL A 162 5.57 10.43 -8.18
CA VAL A 162 6.55 9.35 -8.07
C VAL A 162 7.62 9.79 -7.09
N TYR A 163 7.87 8.96 -6.08
CA TYR A 163 8.90 9.16 -5.08
C TYR A 163 9.94 8.05 -5.15
N GLU A 164 11.16 8.37 -4.77
CA GLU A 164 12.25 7.42 -4.59
C GLU A 164 12.74 7.48 -3.15
N TYR A 165 13.01 6.30 -2.59
CA TYR A 165 13.59 6.20 -1.27
C TYR A 165 15.09 6.50 -1.33
N ASN A 166 15.53 7.48 -0.56
CA ASN A 166 16.93 7.77 -0.34
C ASN A 166 17.39 7.05 0.93
N GLU A 167 18.15 5.96 0.76
CA GLU A 167 18.65 5.15 1.88
C GLU A 167 19.53 5.93 2.86
N LYS A 168 20.31 6.91 2.37
CA LYS A 168 21.23 7.71 3.20
C LYS A 168 20.46 8.66 4.11
N GLU A 169 19.50 9.37 3.54
CA GLU A 169 18.67 10.36 4.25
C GLU A 169 17.47 9.72 4.96
N LYS A 170 17.23 8.41 4.73
CA LYS A 170 16.08 7.66 5.22
C LYS A 170 14.74 8.35 4.94
N CYS A 171 14.60 8.95 3.76
CA CYS A 171 13.42 9.72 3.38
C CYS A 171 13.03 9.49 1.92
N PHE A 172 11.81 9.85 1.57
CA PHE A 172 11.32 9.84 0.19
C PHE A 172 11.54 11.21 -0.46
N ALA A 173 12.14 11.21 -1.66
CA ALA A 173 12.29 12.39 -2.49
C ALA A 173 11.33 12.31 -3.69
N CYS A 174 10.63 13.40 -3.99
CA CYS A 174 9.77 13.47 -5.17
C CYS A 174 10.63 13.51 -6.44
N LEU A 175 10.44 12.53 -7.32
CA LEU A 175 11.12 12.43 -8.61
C LEU A 175 10.31 13.07 -9.74
N HIS A 176 8.99 12.90 -9.72
CA HIS A 176 8.12 13.31 -10.82
C HIS A 176 6.70 13.58 -10.30
N HIS A 177 6.00 14.44 -11.03
CA HIS A 177 4.57 14.66 -10.87
C HIS A 177 3.89 14.76 -12.24
N ASP A 178 2.73 14.13 -12.39
CA ASP A 178 1.94 14.13 -13.61
C ASP A 178 0.50 14.52 -13.29
N THR A 179 0.08 15.69 -13.78
CA THR A 179 -1.29 16.16 -13.57
C THR A 179 -2.28 15.61 -14.59
N SER A 180 -1.85 14.92 -15.64
CA SER A 180 -2.74 14.32 -16.64
C SER A 180 -3.63 13.22 -16.04
N MET A 181 -3.25 12.68 -14.88
CA MET A 181 -4.00 11.70 -14.11
C MET A 181 -4.98 12.30 -13.08
N ALA A 182 -5.27 13.59 -13.18
CA ALA A 182 -6.17 14.28 -12.26
C ALA A 182 -7.65 14.14 -12.63
N GLU A 183 -8.54 14.33 -11.65
CA GLU A 183 -10.00 14.33 -11.85
C GLU A 183 -10.45 15.34 -12.91
N ARG A 184 -9.79 16.51 -12.97
CA ARG A 184 -10.08 17.56 -13.99
C ARG A 184 -9.83 17.10 -15.44
N PHE A 185 -9.08 16.03 -15.64
CA PHE A 185 -8.86 15.39 -16.94
C PHE A 185 -9.72 14.14 -17.15
N GLY A 186 -10.77 14.00 -16.35
CA GLY A 186 -11.76 12.93 -16.47
C GLY A 186 -11.46 11.68 -15.66
N TRP A 187 -10.42 11.68 -14.82
CA TRP A 187 -10.16 10.56 -13.93
C TRP A 187 -11.26 10.44 -12.86
N ARG A 188 -11.67 9.21 -12.56
CA ARG A 188 -12.76 8.85 -11.66
C ARG A 188 -12.36 7.60 -10.89
N LYS A 189 -13.10 7.29 -9.83
CA LYS A 189 -12.81 6.20 -8.90
C LYS A 189 -12.54 4.84 -9.58
N GLU A 190 -13.16 4.57 -10.72
CA GLU A 190 -13.00 3.29 -11.42
C GLU A 190 -11.63 3.15 -12.11
N HIS A 191 -11.01 4.25 -12.53
CA HIS A 191 -9.74 4.18 -13.28
C HIS A 191 -8.55 3.72 -12.42
N PRO A 192 -8.34 4.24 -11.19
CA PRO A 192 -7.27 3.75 -10.33
C PRO A 192 -7.39 2.28 -9.93
N ASP A 193 -8.61 1.74 -9.91
CA ASP A 193 -8.81 0.32 -9.62
C ASP A 193 -8.35 -0.58 -10.79
N SER A 194 -8.16 -0.01 -11.99
CA SER A 194 -7.58 -0.70 -13.15
C SER A 194 -6.05 -0.59 -13.25
N LEU A 195 -5.41 0.21 -12.40
CA LEU A 195 -3.96 0.41 -12.42
C LEU A 195 -3.24 -0.86 -11.94
N LEU A 196 -2.39 -1.38 -12.81
CA LEU A 196 -1.53 -2.53 -12.55
C LEU A 196 -0.08 -2.17 -12.86
N PHE A 197 0.83 -2.77 -12.10
CA PHE A 197 2.26 -2.68 -12.33
C PHE A 197 2.82 -4.06 -12.60
N GLY A 198 3.56 -4.20 -13.70
CA GLY A 198 4.14 -5.48 -14.12
C GLY A 198 5.34 -5.29 -15.04
N ASP A 199 6.31 -6.20 -14.98
CA ASP A 199 7.46 -6.24 -15.89
C ASP A 199 7.07 -7.03 -17.15
N ILE A 200 6.47 -6.33 -18.13
CA ILE A 200 5.87 -6.92 -19.33
C ILE A 200 6.94 -7.37 -20.32
N ASN A 201 8.07 -6.66 -20.36
CA ASN A 201 9.16 -6.90 -21.29
C ASN A 201 10.38 -7.56 -20.65
N GLU A 202 10.23 -8.11 -19.44
CA GLU A 202 11.23 -8.86 -18.69
C GLU A 202 12.56 -8.10 -18.52
N ASN A 203 12.51 -6.76 -18.45
CA ASN A 203 13.70 -5.91 -18.35
C ASN A 203 14.04 -5.56 -16.90
N GLY A 204 13.32 -6.10 -15.92
CA GLY A 204 13.49 -5.84 -14.49
C GLY A 204 12.89 -4.52 -14.02
N ARG A 205 12.12 -3.82 -14.86
CA ARG A 205 11.41 -2.56 -14.54
C ARG A 205 9.92 -2.75 -14.79
N MET A 206 9.11 -2.34 -13.83
CA MET A 206 7.66 -2.42 -13.95
C MET A 206 7.14 -1.30 -14.85
N GLN A 207 6.30 -1.68 -15.81
CA GLN A 207 5.43 -0.78 -16.56
C GLN A 207 4.12 -0.58 -15.81
N MET A 208 3.51 0.57 -16.04
CA MET A 208 2.17 0.91 -15.55
C MET A 208 1.17 0.65 -16.67
N ILE A 209 0.16 -0.17 -16.36
CA ILE A 209 -0.93 -0.55 -17.26
C ILE A 209 -2.23 -0.07 -16.63
N TYR A 210 -3.08 0.63 -17.38
CA TYR A 210 -4.36 1.11 -16.85
C TYR A 210 -5.37 1.40 -17.96
N THR A 211 -6.65 1.37 -17.60
CA THR A 211 -7.74 1.90 -18.43
C THR A 211 -8.17 3.26 -17.88
N GLY A 212 -7.71 4.33 -18.54
CA GLY A 212 -8.02 5.70 -18.16
C GLY A 212 -9.16 6.31 -18.98
N PRO A 213 -9.38 7.64 -18.87
CA PRO A 213 -10.43 8.34 -19.62
C PRO A 213 -10.30 8.25 -21.15
N ARG A 214 -9.10 7.91 -21.65
CA ARG A 214 -8.78 7.75 -23.07
C ARG A 214 -8.64 6.29 -23.51
N GLY A 215 -8.98 5.33 -22.65
CA GLY A 215 -8.84 3.91 -22.93
C GLY A 215 -7.60 3.27 -22.28
N LEU A 216 -7.19 2.13 -22.81
CA LEU A 216 -6.07 1.34 -22.30
C LEU A 216 -4.73 1.98 -22.67
N THR A 217 -3.89 2.22 -21.68
CA THR A 217 -2.54 2.77 -21.85
C THR A 217 -1.51 1.89 -21.16
N ILE A 218 -0.34 1.74 -21.78
CA ILE A 218 0.85 1.16 -21.16
C ILE A 218 1.95 2.22 -21.20
N CYS A 219 2.57 2.51 -20.06
CA CYS A 219 3.69 3.44 -19.98
C CYS A 219 4.82 2.94 -19.08
N SER A 220 6.03 3.33 -19.43
CA SER A 220 7.28 3.06 -18.71
C SER A 220 7.79 4.35 -18.09
N PHE A 221 8.38 4.26 -16.91
CA PHE A 221 9.05 5.41 -16.32
C PHE A 221 10.50 5.47 -16.79
N ASN A 222 10.87 6.53 -17.49
CA ASN A 222 12.26 6.81 -17.83
C ASN A 222 12.96 7.44 -16.62
N VAL A 223 13.89 6.71 -16.04
CA VAL A 223 14.62 7.11 -14.82
C VAL A 223 15.60 8.25 -15.05
N GLU A 224 16.10 8.42 -16.28
CA GLU A 224 17.04 9.49 -16.64
C GLU A 224 16.31 10.82 -16.83
N THR A 225 15.20 10.79 -17.57
CA THR A 225 14.39 11.98 -17.83
C THR A 225 13.37 12.26 -16.74
N ARG A 226 13.14 11.29 -15.84
CA ARG A 226 12.13 11.30 -14.78
C ARG A 226 10.73 11.58 -15.30
N LYS A 227 10.34 10.89 -16.38
CA LYS A 227 9.04 11.06 -17.04
C LYS A 227 8.43 9.72 -17.43
N TRP A 228 7.11 9.68 -17.50
CA TRP A 228 6.39 8.59 -18.14
C TRP A 228 6.50 8.68 -19.66
N GLU A 229 6.81 7.56 -20.28
CA GLU A 229 6.84 7.38 -21.73
C GLU A 229 5.74 6.39 -22.11
N ILE A 230 4.87 6.80 -23.02
CA ILE A 230 3.79 5.94 -23.52
C ILE A 230 4.41 4.90 -24.46
N ASN A 231 4.23 3.62 -24.13
CA ASN A 231 4.72 2.49 -24.94
C ASN A 231 3.66 1.98 -25.91
N LEU A 232 2.39 2.16 -25.59
CA LEU A 232 1.25 1.81 -26.41
C LEU A 232 0.18 2.88 -26.22
N ASN A 233 -0.18 3.56 -27.30
CA ASN A 233 -1.24 4.56 -27.28
C ASN A 233 -2.60 3.89 -27.54
N PRO A 234 -3.66 4.19 -26.77
CA PRO A 234 -5.01 3.69 -27.06
C PRO A 234 -5.48 3.88 -28.51
N ASP A 235 -5.04 4.94 -29.20
CA ASP A 235 -5.38 5.18 -30.61
C ASP A 235 -4.87 4.05 -31.54
N GLU A 236 -3.84 3.30 -31.13
CA GLU A 236 -3.23 2.20 -31.86
C GLU A 236 -3.95 0.85 -31.63
N LEU A 237 -4.89 0.80 -30.67
CA LEU A 237 -5.64 -0.40 -30.29
C LEU A 237 -6.99 -0.54 -31.00
N ASN A 238 -7.29 0.32 -31.98
CA ASN A 238 -8.46 0.16 -32.83
C ASN A 238 -8.30 -1.10 -33.70
N ILE A 239 -8.81 -2.22 -33.19
CA ILE A 239 -9.11 -3.38 -34.03
C ILE A 239 -10.28 -2.94 -34.91
N GLU A 240 -10.03 -2.73 -36.20
CA GLU A 240 -11.10 -2.54 -37.18
C GLU A 240 -12.08 -3.73 -37.02
N SER A 241 -13.30 -3.42 -36.60
CA SER A 241 -14.40 -4.38 -36.44
C SER A 241 -14.96 -4.81 -37.78
#